data_AF-W2SXE6-F1
#
_entry.id   AF-W2SXE6-F1
#
_cell.length_a   1.000
_cell.length_b   1.000
_cell.length_c   1.000
_cell.angle_alpha   90.00
_cell.angle_beta   90.00
_cell.angle_gamma   90.00
#
_symmetry.space_group_name_H-M   'P 1'
#
loop_
_entity.id
_entity.type
_entity.pdbx_description
1 polymer ?
#
loop_
_entity_poly.entity_id
_entity_poly.type
_entity_poly.pdbx_seq_one_letter_code
_entity_poly.pdbx_strand_id
1 'polypeptide(L)'
;MCGGVLRFKEVNNVRDHFSAADSPSRYEFAVAREFFQELGSPFHVVVALKAADEGNILRPKYIEKALEIEDFLQYKLKVEHENRTYAYSDFCGTQCETSDAVNIFLTMFRDQQRKGTNHVKLTYPSMDVFGHRVYLANNIFLVKTNNLSQIVEESGLVAINFHAIYNNESSVAIMRKWEKAVFEYSQSTIKDPLIRVFCTSEGLVSEEFGFEFLPIVTVVPFLILAIGVDDVFIFIHAFHLTNDKHSVRERIAETLADAGPSISITSLTNLLSFGIGVFTNTPAIYTFCVFISVAVIYDYIYQIFFFSAVLTLGGQREARRGNAYVCCLTVPPPTKNEKQTKPNWFARAASRLLAVVLDAWVDFSMSLWSKFIVGGVMLAYWAVMIHGVRQIKVGLSSEKLFLDDSPLLELVRIQTNIIFKEGGQVAVFVNNPSDMHLPETVPEIMRILRRFETTNNSVGAASTHMWLLPYLPYVGEKLLSIVPVTQQTVFFALVCMLIVLTLFTPSPVTILTSSCSVLSINLVFDFERRKC
;
A
#
# COMPACT_ATOMS: atom_id res chain seq x y z
N MET A 1 20.67 28.23 -5.03
CA MET A 1 20.08 26.87 -5.16
C MET A 1 18.97 26.59 -4.15
N CYS A 2 19.02 27.11 -2.92
CA CYS A 2 17.93 26.91 -1.92
C CYS A 2 16.53 27.43 -2.34
N GLY A 3 16.43 28.32 -3.34
CA GLY A 3 15.14 28.81 -3.84
C GLY A 3 14.27 27.75 -4.54
N GLY A 4 14.82 26.58 -4.90
CA GLY A 4 14.06 25.47 -5.47
C GLY A 4 13.05 24.85 -4.51
N VAL A 5 13.26 24.99 -3.20
CA VAL A 5 12.33 24.54 -2.15
C VAL A 5 10.95 25.19 -2.31
N LEU A 6 10.90 26.43 -2.82
CA LEU A 6 9.65 27.19 -3.03
C LEU A 6 8.79 26.65 -4.19
N ARG A 7 9.34 25.83 -5.07
CA ARG A 7 8.64 25.21 -6.21
C ARG A 7 8.45 23.70 -6.06
N PHE A 8 8.76 23.17 -4.89
CA PHE A 8 8.63 21.75 -4.62
C PHE A 8 7.13 21.40 -4.52
N LYS A 9 6.65 20.52 -5.41
CA LYS A 9 5.28 20.03 -5.41
C LYS A 9 5.32 18.54 -5.12
N GLU A 10 4.67 18.16 -4.04
CA GLU A 10 4.74 16.80 -3.53
C GLU A 10 3.50 15.98 -3.88
N VAL A 11 3.71 14.67 -4.08
CA VAL A 11 2.66 13.70 -4.39
C VAL A 11 2.66 12.66 -3.29
N ASN A 12 1.72 12.77 -2.35
CA ASN A 12 1.53 11.81 -1.25
C ASN A 12 0.55 10.72 -1.66
N ASN A 13 1.08 9.69 -2.30
CA ASN A 13 0.33 8.49 -2.63
C ASN A 13 1.16 7.25 -2.28
N VAL A 14 0.70 6.49 -1.29
CA VAL A 14 1.37 5.25 -0.84
C VAL A 14 1.50 4.25 -2.00
N ARG A 15 0.53 4.20 -2.91
CA ARG A 15 0.61 3.32 -4.09
C ARG A 15 1.73 3.71 -5.03
N ASP A 16 2.11 4.99 -5.04
CA ASP A 16 3.10 5.50 -5.98
C ASP A 16 4.55 5.28 -5.54
N HIS A 17 4.80 5.26 -4.23
CA HIS A 17 6.14 5.27 -3.65
C HIS A 17 6.77 3.89 -3.46
N PHE A 18 5.96 2.84 -3.33
CA PHE A 18 6.44 1.48 -3.02
C PHE A 18 6.58 0.57 -4.24
N SER A 19 5.81 0.80 -5.32
CA SER A 19 5.84 -0.02 -6.52
C SER A 19 6.56 0.67 -7.68
N ALA A 20 7.52 -0.03 -8.28
CA ALA A 20 8.26 0.45 -9.45
C ALA A 20 7.33 0.89 -10.58
N ALA A 21 7.65 1.99 -11.25
CA ALA A 21 6.81 2.58 -12.29
C ALA A 21 6.59 1.64 -13.50
N ASP A 22 7.57 0.79 -13.78
CA ASP A 22 7.59 -0.20 -14.86
C ASP A 22 7.18 -1.62 -14.41
N SER A 23 6.72 -1.78 -13.15
CA SER A 23 6.38 -3.11 -12.64
C SER A 23 5.09 -3.69 -13.27
N PRO A 24 4.97 -5.03 -13.37
CA PRO A 24 3.74 -5.69 -13.81
C PRO A 24 2.51 -5.26 -13.01
N SER A 25 2.67 -5.04 -11.70
CA SER A 25 1.59 -4.56 -10.83
C SER A 25 1.05 -3.18 -11.23
N ARG A 26 1.90 -2.29 -11.77
CA ARG A 26 1.47 -1.00 -12.31
C ARG A 26 0.71 -1.14 -13.61
N TYR A 27 1.14 -2.06 -14.46
CA TYR A 27 0.42 -2.38 -15.69
C TYR A 27 -0.98 -2.94 -15.36
N GLU A 28 -1.07 -3.92 -14.46
CA GLU A 28 -2.34 -4.49 -14.00
C GLU A 28 -3.26 -3.43 -13.38
N PHE A 29 -2.70 -2.52 -12.57
CA PHE A 29 -3.45 -1.39 -12.01
C PHE A 29 -3.92 -0.41 -13.09
N ALA A 30 -3.11 -0.15 -14.11
CA ALA A 30 -3.49 0.71 -15.24
C ALA A 30 -4.63 0.10 -16.04
N VAL A 31 -4.59 -1.22 -16.30
CA VAL A 31 -5.68 -1.97 -16.97
C VAL A 31 -6.95 -1.95 -16.13
N ALA A 32 -6.85 -2.18 -14.81
CA ALA A 32 -8.00 -2.09 -13.91
C ALA A 32 -8.59 -0.67 -13.94
N ARG A 33 -7.74 0.36 -13.90
CA ARG A 33 -8.19 1.76 -13.97
C ARG A 33 -8.86 2.08 -15.30
N GLU A 34 -8.33 1.60 -16.42
CA GLU A 34 -8.93 1.75 -17.75
C GLU A 34 -10.30 1.06 -17.83
N PHE A 35 -10.43 -0.14 -17.28
CA PHE A 35 -11.73 -0.83 -17.20
C PHE A 35 -12.77 -0.02 -16.42
N PHE A 36 -12.35 0.70 -15.37
CA PHE A 36 -13.21 1.57 -14.57
C PHE A 36 -13.21 3.04 -15.05
N GLN A 37 -12.55 3.42 -16.14
CA GLN A 37 -12.41 4.83 -16.53
C GLN A 37 -13.73 5.52 -16.87
N GLU A 38 -14.74 4.78 -17.36
CA GLU A 38 -16.10 5.33 -17.54
C GLU A 38 -16.78 5.66 -16.20
N LEU A 39 -16.32 5.04 -15.12
CA LEU A 39 -16.89 5.15 -13.78
C LEU A 39 -16.13 6.18 -12.93
N GLY A 40 -14.79 6.17 -12.95
CA GLY A 40 -13.91 7.08 -12.20
C GLY A 40 -12.82 6.44 -11.37
N SER A 41 -12.21 7.22 -10.47
CA SER A 41 -11.24 6.67 -9.49
C SER A 41 -11.98 6.06 -8.29
N PRO A 42 -11.61 4.84 -7.85
CA PRO A 42 -12.28 4.20 -6.72
C PRO A 42 -11.86 4.87 -5.40
N PHE A 43 -12.86 5.23 -4.60
CA PHE A 43 -12.73 5.62 -3.21
C PHE A 43 -13.21 4.46 -2.33
N HIS A 44 -12.41 4.08 -1.34
CA HIS A 44 -12.70 2.94 -0.48
C HIS A 44 -12.36 3.25 0.98
N VAL A 45 -13.36 3.07 1.85
CA VAL A 45 -13.22 3.18 3.30
C VAL A 45 -13.71 1.89 3.92
N VAL A 46 -12.87 1.31 4.78
CA VAL A 46 -13.19 0.09 5.54
C VAL A 46 -13.48 0.49 6.97
N VAL A 47 -14.67 0.15 7.44
CA VAL A 47 -15.07 0.33 8.84
C VAL A 47 -15.22 -1.03 9.50
N ALA A 48 -14.37 -1.33 10.47
CA ALA A 48 -14.40 -2.58 11.22
C ALA A 48 -15.09 -2.39 12.58
N LEU A 49 -16.08 -3.23 12.85
CA LEU A 49 -16.85 -3.30 14.09
C LEU A 49 -16.39 -4.52 14.89
N LYS A 50 -15.86 -4.29 16.09
CA LYS A 50 -15.43 -5.33 17.02
C LYS A 50 -16.19 -5.19 18.33
N ALA A 51 -16.61 -6.31 18.92
CA ALA A 51 -17.21 -6.30 20.24
C ALA A 51 -16.18 -5.82 21.29
N ALA A 52 -16.59 -4.92 22.19
CA ALA A 52 -15.70 -4.32 23.20
C ALA A 52 -15.12 -5.33 24.20
N ASP A 53 -15.80 -6.47 24.37
CA ASP A 53 -15.38 -7.62 25.17
C ASP A 53 -14.65 -8.71 24.36
N GLU A 54 -14.32 -8.43 23.09
CA GLU A 54 -13.70 -9.35 22.13
C GLU A 54 -14.48 -10.65 21.88
N GLY A 55 -15.75 -10.68 22.27
CA GLY A 55 -16.65 -11.82 22.09
C GLY A 55 -17.43 -11.79 20.77
N ASN A 56 -18.51 -12.57 20.72
CA ASN A 56 -19.40 -12.67 19.56
C ASN A 56 -20.17 -11.36 19.33
N ILE A 57 -20.16 -10.81 18.13
CA ILE A 57 -20.92 -9.60 17.75
C ILE A 57 -22.38 -9.92 17.38
N LEU A 58 -22.72 -11.19 17.11
CA LEU A 58 -24.06 -11.63 16.72
C LEU A 58 -25.05 -11.77 17.89
N ARG A 59 -24.78 -11.09 19.00
CA ARG A 59 -25.69 -10.98 20.15
C ARG A 59 -26.78 -9.95 19.84
N PRO A 60 -28.04 -10.15 20.29
CA PRO A 60 -29.15 -9.25 19.93
C PRO A 60 -28.88 -7.75 20.13
N LYS A 61 -28.32 -7.37 21.30
CA LYS A 61 -27.98 -5.97 21.62
C LYS A 61 -26.85 -5.41 20.74
N TYR A 62 -25.90 -6.26 20.37
CA TYR A 62 -24.75 -5.87 19.54
C TYR A 62 -25.18 -5.73 18.08
N ILE A 63 -26.03 -6.63 17.57
CA ILE A 63 -26.60 -6.52 16.23
C ILE A 63 -27.41 -5.23 16.08
N GLU A 64 -28.26 -4.90 17.07
CA GLU A 64 -29.01 -3.64 17.05
C GLU A 64 -28.08 -2.42 17.03
N LYS A 65 -27.00 -2.45 17.81
CA LYS A 65 -26.00 -1.37 17.82
C LYS A 65 -25.23 -1.28 16.50
N ALA A 66 -24.85 -2.42 15.91
CA ALA A 66 -24.14 -2.47 14.64
C ALA A 66 -25.00 -1.91 13.49
N LEU A 67 -26.29 -2.26 13.46
CA LEU A 67 -27.26 -1.70 12.50
C LEU A 67 -27.48 -0.19 12.71
N GLU A 68 -27.50 0.28 13.96
CA GLU A 68 -27.58 1.73 14.26
C GLU A 68 -26.34 2.48 13.74
N ILE A 69 -25.15 1.91 13.94
CA ILE A 69 -23.88 2.49 13.46
C ILE A 69 -23.86 2.55 11.93
N GLU A 70 -24.26 1.47 11.26
CA GLU A 70 -24.29 1.43 9.79
C GLU A 70 -25.26 2.46 9.20
N ASP A 71 -26.50 2.53 9.71
CA ASP A 71 -27.48 3.53 9.31
C ASP A 71 -26.98 4.97 9.58
N PHE A 72 -26.27 5.17 10.69
CA PHE A 72 -25.65 6.44 11.00
C PHE A 72 -24.58 6.84 9.97
N LEU A 73 -23.66 5.94 9.64
CA LEU A 73 -22.56 6.20 8.70
C LEU A 73 -23.08 6.41 7.26
N GLN A 74 -24.10 5.67 6.85
CA GLN A 74 -24.63 5.72 5.48
C GLN A 74 -25.53 6.94 5.23
N TYR A 75 -26.41 7.29 6.18
CA TYR A 75 -27.47 8.29 5.94
C TYR A 75 -27.43 9.51 6.86
N LYS A 76 -26.99 9.37 8.13
CA LYS A 76 -27.09 10.45 9.13
C LYS A 76 -25.83 11.28 9.25
N LEU A 77 -24.67 10.71 8.96
CA LEU A 77 -23.39 11.41 8.99
C LEU A 77 -23.30 12.37 7.79
N LYS A 78 -23.56 13.65 8.06
CA LYS A 78 -23.58 14.71 7.04
C LYS A 78 -22.36 15.59 7.13
N VAL A 79 -21.81 15.93 5.98
CA VAL A 79 -20.65 16.80 5.83
C VAL A 79 -21.01 18.03 5.03
N GLU A 80 -20.55 19.20 5.45
CA GLU A 80 -20.81 20.46 4.78
C GLU A 80 -19.69 20.83 3.80
N HIS A 81 -20.07 21.12 2.55
CA HIS A 81 -19.20 21.64 1.50
C HIS A 81 -19.97 22.64 0.65
N GLU A 82 -19.41 23.85 0.47
CA GLU A 82 -20.03 24.92 -0.32
C GLU A 82 -21.49 25.20 0.07
N ASN A 83 -21.78 25.27 1.38
CA ASN A 83 -23.10 25.58 1.93
C ASN A 83 -24.19 24.51 1.63
N ARG A 84 -23.77 23.31 1.23
CA ARG A 84 -24.63 22.12 1.07
C ARG A 84 -24.12 20.99 1.96
N THR A 85 -25.05 20.20 2.49
CA THR A 85 -24.73 19.01 3.28
C THR A 85 -24.84 17.76 2.42
N TYR A 86 -23.82 16.90 2.48
CA TYR A 86 -23.75 15.63 1.77
C TYR A 86 -23.65 14.47 2.76
N ALA A 87 -24.43 13.41 2.55
CA ALA A 87 -24.27 12.11 3.19
C ALA A 87 -23.63 11.11 2.23
N TYR A 88 -23.20 9.94 2.72
CA TYR A 88 -22.62 8.90 1.87
C TYR A 88 -23.58 8.44 0.77
N SER A 89 -24.88 8.31 1.11
CA SER A 89 -25.94 7.99 0.16
C SER A 89 -26.01 8.92 -1.06
N ASP A 90 -25.54 10.17 -0.93
CA ASP A 90 -25.63 11.17 -1.98
C ASP A 90 -24.51 11.02 -3.03
N PHE A 91 -23.39 10.36 -2.67
CA PHE A 91 -22.21 10.24 -3.54
C PHE A 91 -21.74 8.80 -3.81
N CYS A 92 -22.30 7.77 -3.16
CA CYS A 92 -21.91 6.38 -3.40
C CYS A 92 -22.30 5.83 -4.79
N GLY A 93 -23.24 6.49 -5.50
CA GLY A 93 -23.61 6.14 -6.87
C GLY A 93 -24.22 4.74 -6.98
N THR A 94 -23.70 3.91 -7.88
CA THR A 94 -24.16 2.52 -8.04
C THR A 94 -23.56 1.54 -7.03
N GLN A 95 -22.57 1.98 -6.25
CA GLN A 95 -21.82 1.13 -5.32
C GLN A 95 -22.46 1.07 -3.93
N CYS A 96 -23.53 1.83 -3.67
CA CYS A 96 -24.24 1.83 -2.40
C CYS A 96 -24.73 0.42 -2.01
N GLU A 97 -25.16 -0.38 -3.00
CA GLU A 97 -25.66 -1.75 -2.79
C GLU A 97 -24.59 -2.71 -2.24
N THR A 98 -23.29 -2.42 -2.46
CA THR A 98 -22.21 -3.27 -1.94
C THR A 98 -22.06 -3.16 -0.42
N SER A 99 -22.45 -2.03 0.16
CA SER A 99 -22.42 -1.78 1.60
C SER A 99 -23.59 -2.49 2.33
N ASP A 100 -24.69 -2.76 1.62
CA ASP A 100 -25.92 -3.33 2.20
C ASP A 100 -25.78 -4.82 2.58
N ALA A 101 -24.75 -5.53 2.09
CA ALA A 101 -24.57 -6.96 2.37
C ALA A 101 -24.51 -7.26 3.88
N VAL A 102 -23.86 -6.39 4.66
CA VAL A 102 -23.80 -6.48 6.13
C VAL A 102 -25.17 -6.24 6.75
N ASN A 103 -25.86 -5.20 6.31
CA ASN A 103 -27.19 -4.83 6.81
C ASN A 103 -28.21 -5.95 6.55
N ILE A 104 -28.23 -6.49 5.33
CA ILE A 104 -29.08 -7.63 4.96
C ILE A 104 -28.78 -8.82 5.87
N PHE A 105 -27.52 -9.19 6.03
CA PHE A 105 -27.13 -10.32 6.88
C PHE A 105 -27.55 -10.12 8.35
N LEU A 106 -27.19 -8.98 8.95
CA LEU A 106 -27.50 -8.67 10.34
C LEU A 106 -29.01 -8.59 10.59
N THR A 107 -29.76 -7.99 9.66
CA THR A 107 -31.22 -7.91 9.73
C THR A 107 -31.86 -9.28 9.65
N MET A 108 -31.45 -10.12 8.71
CA MET A 108 -31.97 -11.49 8.57
C MET A 108 -31.63 -12.36 9.78
N PHE A 109 -30.40 -12.26 10.29
CA PHE A 109 -29.96 -13.00 11.47
C PHE A 109 -30.74 -12.59 12.73
N ARG A 110 -30.95 -11.28 12.93
CA ARG A 110 -31.79 -10.76 14.03
C ARG A 110 -33.24 -11.25 13.92
N ASP A 111 -33.81 -11.21 12.73
CA ASP A 111 -35.19 -11.63 12.49
C ASP A 111 -35.37 -13.13 12.73
N GLN A 112 -34.37 -13.95 12.34
CA GLN A 112 -34.34 -15.38 12.62
C GLN A 112 -34.29 -15.66 14.13
N GLN A 113 -33.46 -14.92 14.88
CA GLN A 113 -33.40 -15.03 16.35
C GLN A 113 -34.72 -14.66 17.03
N ARG A 114 -35.44 -13.65 16.52
CA ARG A 114 -36.70 -13.17 17.12
C ARG A 114 -37.91 -14.02 16.75
N LYS A 115 -38.04 -14.41 15.47
CA LYS A 115 -39.23 -15.10 14.93
C LYS A 115 -39.12 -16.62 15.05
N GLY A 116 -37.93 -17.18 15.31
CA GLY A 116 -37.71 -18.62 15.43
C GLY A 116 -37.98 -19.42 14.15
N THR A 117 -38.09 -18.75 13.00
CA THR A 117 -38.37 -19.39 11.70
C THR A 117 -37.16 -19.26 10.77
N ASN A 118 -36.64 -20.40 10.32
CA ASN A 118 -35.47 -20.49 9.44
C ASN A 118 -35.90 -20.48 7.96
N HIS A 119 -36.52 -19.39 7.51
CA HIS A 119 -36.89 -19.26 6.09
C HIS A 119 -35.66 -19.04 5.18
N VAL A 120 -34.55 -18.57 5.73
CA VAL A 120 -33.31 -18.25 4.99
C VAL A 120 -32.14 -19.01 5.62
N LYS A 121 -31.35 -19.71 4.80
CA LYS A 121 -30.14 -20.41 5.24
C LYS A 121 -28.94 -19.46 5.17
N LEU A 122 -28.58 -18.89 6.32
CA LEU A 122 -27.42 -18.01 6.47
C LEU A 122 -26.14 -18.85 6.56
N THR A 123 -25.59 -19.20 5.40
CA THR A 123 -24.38 -20.02 5.27
C THR A 123 -23.14 -19.18 5.00
N TYR A 124 -21.96 -19.73 5.29
CA TYR A 124 -20.64 -19.13 5.03
C TYR A 124 -19.86 -20.02 4.03
N PRO A 125 -19.07 -19.47 3.09
CA PRO A 125 -18.65 -18.06 2.92
C PRO A 125 -19.64 -17.16 2.16
N SER A 126 -20.74 -17.74 1.65
CA SER A 126 -21.76 -17.03 0.88
C SER A 126 -23.15 -17.42 1.33
N MET A 127 -24.08 -16.47 1.41
CA MET A 127 -25.50 -16.74 1.69
C MET A 127 -26.36 -16.64 0.43
N ASP A 128 -27.49 -17.34 0.41
CA ASP A 128 -28.50 -17.25 -0.64
C ASP A 128 -29.72 -16.49 -0.12
N VAL A 129 -30.01 -15.35 -0.74
CA VAL A 129 -31.11 -14.46 -0.37
C VAL A 129 -31.92 -14.17 -1.62
N PHE A 130 -33.17 -14.64 -1.64
CA PHE A 130 -34.10 -14.50 -2.78
C PHE A 130 -33.57 -15.04 -4.12
N GLY A 131 -32.73 -16.09 -4.11
CA GLY A 131 -32.12 -16.66 -5.31
C GLY A 131 -30.88 -15.92 -5.78
N HIS A 132 -30.40 -14.93 -5.01
CA HIS A 132 -29.16 -14.23 -5.24
C HIS A 132 -28.11 -14.66 -4.22
N ARG A 133 -26.93 -15.05 -4.73
CA ARG A 133 -25.79 -15.45 -3.91
C ARG A 133 -24.97 -14.23 -3.50
N VAL A 134 -24.99 -13.92 -2.20
CA VAL A 134 -24.23 -12.80 -1.60
C VAL A 134 -22.99 -13.33 -0.90
N TYR A 135 -21.82 -12.77 -1.22
CA TYR A 135 -20.56 -13.12 -0.55
C TYR A 135 -20.45 -12.43 0.80
N LEU A 136 -20.25 -13.22 1.87
CA LEU A 136 -20.16 -12.70 3.23
C LEU A 136 -18.71 -12.62 3.75
N ALA A 137 -17.81 -13.45 3.24
CA ALA A 137 -16.44 -13.53 3.76
C ALA A 137 -15.57 -12.27 3.53
N ASN A 138 -16.05 -11.27 2.77
CA ASN A 138 -15.43 -9.94 2.70
C ASN A 138 -15.83 -9.00 3.85
N ASN A 139 -16.90 -9.35 4.57
CA ASN A 139 -17.58 -8.46 5.50
C ASN A 139 -17.73 -9.04 6.92
N ILE A 140 -17.64 -10.37 7.10
CA ILE A 140 -17.66 -11.00 8.43
C ILE A 140 -16.44 -11.91 8.59
N PHE A 141 -15.79 -11.82 9.75
CA PHE A 141 -14.54 -12.51 10.07
C PHE A 141 -14.60 -13.16 11.45
N LEU A 142 -13.69 -14.09 11.72
CA LEU A 142 -13.70 -14.92 12.92
C LEU A 142 -15.02 -15.68 13.06
N VAL A 143 -15.50 -16.22 11.94
CA VAL A 143 -16.80 -16.88 11.85
C VAL A 143 -16.67 -18.32 12.35
N LYS A 144 -17.54 -18.71 13.30
CA LYS A 144 -17.75 -20.12 13.63
C LYS A 144 -19.02 -20.61 12.97
N THR A 145 -18.87 -21.67 12.19
CA THR A 145 -19.97 -22.35 11.54
C THR A 145 -20.23 -23.71 12.15
N ASN A 146 -21.46 -24.18 11.99
CA ASN A 146 -21.78 -25.56 12.25
C ASN A 146 -21.11 -26.46 11.20
N ASN A 147 -20.30 -27.44 11.63
CA ASN A 147 -19.51 -28.31 10.74
C ASN A 147 -20.35 -29.03 9.67
N LEU A 148 -21.64 -29.32 9.94
CA LEU A 148 -22.51 -30.05 9.02
C LEU A 148 -23.28 -29.14 8.07
N SER A 149 -23.83 -28.03 8.58
CA SER A 149 -24.76 -27.18 7.82
C SER A 149 -24.11 -25.92 7.26
N GLN A 150 -22.87 -25.61 7.66
CA GLN A 150 -22.15 -24.36 7.32
C GLN A 150 -22.92 -23.09 7.68
N ILE A 151 -23.91 -23.21 8.59
CA ILE A 151 -24.69 -22.08 9.10
C ILE A 151 -23.83 -21.31 10.09
N VAL A 152 -23.88 -19.98 9.99
CA VAL A 152 -23.16 -19.07 10.89
C VAL A 152 -23.77 -19.11 12.30
N GLU A 153 -22.95 -19.38 13.31
CA GLU A 153 -23.35 -19.37 14.72
C GLU A 153 -22.76 -18.16 15.47
N GLU A 154 -21.48 -17.86 15.22
CA GLU A 154 -20.77 -16.75 15.85
C GLU A 154 -19.94 -15.98 14.82
N SER A 155 -19.77 -14.68 15.04
CA SER A 155 -18.82 -13.82 14.32
C SER A 155 -18.14 -12.89 15.32
N GLY A 156 -16.82 -12.76 15.26
CA GLY A 156 -16.06 -11.88 16.15
C GLY A 156 -15.86 -10.47 15.61
N LEU A 157 -15.94 -10.29 14.29
CA LEU A 157 -15.61 -9.04 13.61
C LEU A 157 -16.49 -8.86 12.37
N VAL A 158 -17.01 -7.65 12.18
CA VAL A 158 -17.77 -7.26 10.99
C VAL A 158 -17.06 -6.08 10.33
N ALA A 159 -16.70 -6.18 9.07
CA ALA A 159 -16.21 -5.05 8.28
C ALA A 159 -17.28 -4.59 7.29
N ILE A 160 -17.51 -3.28 7.26
CA ILE A 160 -18.36 -2.61 6.29
C ILE A 160 -17.45 -1.93 5.29
N ASN A 161 -17.66 -2.23 4.01
CA ASN A 161 -16.90 -1.63 2.91
C ASN A 161 -17.75 -0.53 2.26
N PHE A 162 -17.29 0.71 2.40
CA PHE A 162 -17.88 1.87 1.73
C PHE A 162 -17.10 2.15 0.45
N HIS A 163 -17.77 1.98 -0.69
CA HIS A 163 -17.22 2.22 -2.01
C HIS A 163 -17.91 3.41 -2.66
N ALA A 164 -17.13 4.34 -3.18
CA ALA A 164 -17.64 5.40 -4.04
C ALA A 164 -16.72 5.56 -5.24
N ILE A 165 -17.22 6.21 -6.28
CA ILE A 165 -16.43 6.48 -7.48
C ILE A 165 -16.51 7.98 -7.75
N TYR A 166 -15.37 8.60 -8.03
CA TYR A 166 -15.30 10.04 -8.28
C TYR A 166 -14.55 10.38 -9.56
N ASN A 167 -15.04 11.44 -10.22
CA ASN A 167 -14.46 12.02 -11.44
C ASN A 167 -13.97 13.45 -11.25
N ASN A 168 -14.50 14.19 -10.27
CA ASN A 168 -14.26 15.61 -10.08
C ASN A 168 -13.44 15.90 -8.82
N GLU A 169 -12.56 16.92 -8.87
CA GLU A 169 -11.76 17.35 -7.71
C GLU A 169 -12.61 17.82 -6.52
N SER A 170 -13.77 18.44 -6.78
CA SER A 170 -14.71 18.85 -5.72
C SER A 170 -15.30 17.66 -4.97
N SER A 171 -15.61 16.57 -5.68
CA SER A 171 -16.09 15.32 -5.06
C SER A 171 -15.03 14.69 -4.16
N VAL A 172 -13.75 14.77 -4.53
CA VAL A 172 -12.63 14.31 -3.68
C VAL A 172 -12.58 15.07 -2.36
N ALA A 173 -12.77 16.39 -2.40
CA ALA A 173 -12.77 17.21 -1.18
C ALA A 173 -13.94 16.84 -0.25
N ILE A 174 -15.12 16.54 -0.80
CA ILE A 174 -16.28 16.08 -0.03
C ILE A 174 -16.00 14.71 0.62
N MET A 175 -15.50 13.75 -0.18
CA MET A 175 -15.19 12.39 0.30
C MET A 175 -14.12 12.40 1.39
N ARG A 176 -13.05 13.20 1.25
CA ARG A 176 -12.02 13.36 2.30
C ARG A 176 -12.58 13.93 3.61
N LYS A 177 -13.50 14.91 3.52
CA LYS A 177 -14.15 15.44 4.72
C LYS A 177 -15.05 14.40 5.38
N TRP A 178 -15.75 13.58 4.60
CA TRP A 178 -16.57 12.47 5.12
C TRP A 178 -15.70 11.38 5.76
N GLU A 179 -14.63 10.97 5.10
CA GLU A 179 -13.62 10.04 5.63
C GLU A 179 -13.10 10.49 7.00
N LYS A 180 -12.75 11.78 7.14
CA LYS A 180 -12.32 12.38 8.41
C LYS A 180 -13.42 12.35 9.47
N ALA A 181 -14.66 12.64 9.10
CA ALA A 181 -15.79 12.57 10.03
C ALA A 181 -16.06 11.13 10.52
N VAL A 182 -15.91 10.13 9.64
CA VAL A 182 -15.99 8.70 10.02
C VAL A 182 -14.86 8.33 10.96
N PHE A 183 -13.64 8.82 10.71
CA PHE A 183 -12.51 8.61 11.59
C PHE A 183 -12.75 9.23 12.99
N GLU A 184 -13.18 10.49 13.06
CA GLU A 184 -13.54 11.16 14.33
C GLU A 184 -14.63 10.40 15.09
N TYR A 185 -15.64 9.89 14.38
CA TYR A 185 -16.65 9.02 14.97
C TYR A 185 -16.04 7.74 15.54
N SER A 186 -15.16 7.06 14.81
CA SER A 186 -14.49 5.85 15.28
C SER A 186 -13.73 6.08 16.60
N GLN A 187 -13.03 7.21 16.72
CA GLN A 187 -12.32 7.60 17.95
C GLN A 187 -13.27 7.81 19.13
N SER A 188 -14.46 8.37 18.87
CA SER A 188 -15.46 8.58 19.92
C SER A 188 -15.97 7.26 20.53
N THR A 189 -15.92 6.15 19.77
CA THR A 189 -16.40 4.83 20.21
C THR A 189 -15.40 4.02 21.01
N ILE A 190 -14.16 4.49 21.19
CA ILE A 190 -13.11 3.76 21.95
C ILE A 190 -13.58 3.41 23.37
N LYS A 191 -14.39 4.28 23.98
CA LYS A 191 -14.94 4.10 25.34
C LYS A 191 -16.33 3.49 25.37
N ASP A 192 -16.90 3.11 24.23
CA ASP A 192 -18.23 2.48 24.17
C ASP A 192 -18.18 1.07 24.79
N PRO A 193 -19.09 0.71 25.71
CA PRO A 193 -19.10 -0.60 26.36
C PRO A 193 -19.56 -1.75 25.46
N LEU A 194 -20.17 -1.48 24.31
CA LEU A 194 -20.72 -2.50 23.40
C LEU A 194 -19.80 -2.75 22.20
N ILE A 195 -19.65 -1.77 21.31
CA ILE A 195 -18.93 -1.95 20.04
C ILE A 195 -17.87 -0.88 19.89
N ARG A 196 -16.65 -1.32 19.58
CA ARG A 196 -15.56 -0.44 19.14
C ARG A 196 -15.55 -0.41 17.63
N VAL A 197 -15.54 0.81 17.09
CA VAL A 197 -15.50 1.07 15.65
C VAL A 197 -14.10 1.51 15.29
N PHE A 198 -13.57 0.94 14.21
CA PHE A 198 -12.28 1.30 13.65
C PHE A 198 -12.47 1.67 12.18
N CYS A 199 -11.81 2.72 11.70
CA CYS A 199 -11.89 3.18 10.32
C CYS A 199 -10.51 3.25 9.68
N THR A 200 -10.36 2.76 8.45
CA THR A 200 -9.16 2.93 7.63
C THR A 200 -9.52 3.15 6.17
N SER A 201 -8.65 3.87 5.51
CA SER A 201 -8.76 4.21 4.10
C SER A 201 -7.41 4.70 3.61
N GLU A 202 -7.24 4.71 2.30
CA GLU A 202 -6.01 5.18 1.66
C GLU A 202 -5.70 6.64 2.05
N GLY A 203 -6.73 7.50 2.10
CA GLY A 203 -6.62 8.90 2.52
C GLY A 203 -6.11 9.04 3.96
N LEU A 204 -6.77 8.42 4.94
CA LEU A 204 -6.37 8.46 6.36
C LEU A 204 -4.95 7.96 6.56
N VAL A 205 -4.58 6.85 5.91
CA VAL A 205 -3.23 6.30 5.98
C VAL A 205 -2.23 7.33 5.46
N SER A 206 -2.51 7.96 4.30
CA SER A 206 -1.65 9.03 3.77
C SER A 206 -1.60 10.31 4.62
N GLU A 207 -2.66 10.67 5.34
CA GLU A 207 -2.71 11.83 6.24
C GLU A 207 -1.95 11.57 7.55
N GLU A 208 -2.03 10.37 8.12
CA GLU A 208 -1.31 9.96 9.33
C GLU A 208 0.20 9.85 9.11
N PHE A 209 0.63 9.54 7.88
CA PHE A 209 2.04 9.69 7.52
C PHE A 209 2.51 11.15 7.55
N GLY A 210 1.60 12.12 7.70
CA GLY A 210 1.79 13.40 8.43
C GLY A 210 2.80 14.38 7.88
N PHE A 211 3.55 13.97 6.86
CA PHE A 211 4.57 14.77 6.22
C PHE A 211 4.18 14.88 4.77
N GLU A 212 4.17 16.12 4.29
CA GLU A 212 4.19 16.37 2.87
C GLU A 212 5.33 15.54 2.28
N PHE A 213 6.48 15.42 2.95
CA PHE A 213 7.69 14.70 2.56
C PHE A 213 7.69 13.16 2.67
N LEU A 214 8.31 12.46 1.69
CA LEU A 214 8.68 11.04 1.83
C LEU A 214 9.50 10.81 3.14
N PRO A 215 9.01 10.04 4.15
CA PRO A 215 9.60 10.03 5.50
C PRO A 215 11.09 9.67 5.54
N ILE A 216 11.55 8.83 4.61
CA ILE A 216 12.97 8.44 4.50
C ILE A 216 13.89 9.63 4.18
N VAL A 217 13.38 10.65 3.48
CA VAL A 217 14.18 11.81 3.09
C VAL A 217 14.37 12.78 4.28
N THR A 218 13.54 12.69 5.33
CA THR A 218 13.73 13.49 6.57
C THR A 218 15.05 13.19 7.27
N VAL A 219 15.62 12.00 7.05
CA VAL A 219 16.90 11.57 7.63
C VAL A 219 18.09 12.16 6.88
N VAL A 220 17.90 12.60 5.63
CA VAL A 220 18.97 13.06 4.73
C VAL A 220 19.81 14.20 5.32
N PRO A 221 19.25 15.28 5.91
CA PRO A 221 20.05 16.34 6.50
C PRO A 221 20.96 15.86 7.65
N PHE A 222 20.47 14.94 8.48
CA PHE A 222 21.24 14.38 9.59
C PHE A 222 22.38 13.49 9.10
N LEU A 223 22.10 12.69 8.06
CA LEU A 223 23.09 11.82 7.44
C LEU A 223 24.20 12.62 6.76
N ILE A 224 23.85 13.65 5.98
CA ILE A 224 24.83 14.52 5.32
C ILE A 224 25.64 15.30 6.37
N LEU A 225 25.01 15.79 7.43
CA LEU A 225 25.73 16.46 8.51
C LEU A 225 26.79 15.55 9.13
N ALA A 226 26.45 14.27 9.38
CA ALA A 226 27.40 13.31 9.93
C ALA A 226 28.59 13.05 8.99
N ILE A 227 28.33 12.92 7.69
CA ILE A 227 29.39 12.78 6.67
C ILE A 227 30.27 14.04 6.64
N GLY A 228 29.68 15.22 6.49
CA GLY A 228 30.43 16.44 6.29
C GLY A 228 31.23 16.90 7.53
N VAL A 229 30.75 16.59 8.73
CA VAL A 229 31.47 16.90 9.97
C VAL A 229 32.75 16.08 10.09
N ASP A 230 32.77 14.81 9.68
CA ASP A 230 33.95 13.95 9.71
C ASP A 230 35.09 14.55 8.85
N ASP A 231 34.78 14.94 7.62
CA ASP A 231 35.75 15.54 6.69
C ASP A 231 36.27 16.90 7.21
N VAL A 232 35.41 17.72 7.83
CA VAL A 232 35.81 18.99 8.45
C VAL A 232 36.78 18.77 9.62
N PHE A 233 36.57 17.73 10.44
CA PHE A 233 37.48 17.39 11.52
C PHE A 233 38.85 16.98 11.02
N ILE A 234 38.92 16.18 9.95
CA ILE A 234 40.18 15.79 9.29
C ILE A 234 40.92 17.03 8.80
N PHE A 235 40.23 17.97 8.14
CA PHE A 235 40.84 19.22 7.67
C PHE A 235 41.46 20.06 8.79
N ILE A 236 40.72 20.27 9.89
CA ILE A 236 41.20 21.07 11.03
C ILE A 236 42.40 20.37 11.69
N HIS A 237 42.33 19.05 11.84
CA HIS A 237 43.40 18.29 12.45
C HIS A 237 44.69 18.36 11.63
N ALA A 238 44.60 18.15 10.32
CA ALA A 238 45.73 18.28 9.40
C ALA A 238 46.31 19.71 9.42
N PHE A 239 45.46 20.74 9.49
CA PHE A 239 45.93 22.12 9.60
C PHE A 239 46.71 22.39 10.89
N HIS A 240 46.28 21.81 12.02
CA HIS A 240 46.99 21.94 13.30
C HIS A 240 48.32 21.18 13.34
N LEU A 241 48.51 20.16 12.50
CA LEU A 241 49.78 19.44 12.39
C LEU A 241 50.83 20.20 11.57
N THR A 242 50.41 21.19 10.77
CA THR A 242 51.34 22.01 9.97
C THR A 242 52.24 22.89 10.83
N ASN A 243 53.41 23.25 10.31
CA ASN A 243 54.38 24.08 11.03
C ASN A 243 53.91 25.55 11.12
N ASP A 244 53.76 26.06 12.35
CA ASP A 244 53.34 27.45 12.65
C ASP A 244 54.25 28.53 12.04
N LYS A 245 55.47 28.19 11.64
CA LYS A 245 56.42 29.12 11.01
C LYS A 245 56.18 29.33 9.52
N HIS A 246 55.46 28.42 8.87
CA HIS A 246 55.17 28.53 7.43
C HIS A 246 54.15 29.63 7.18
N SER A 247 54.19 30.21 5.97
CA SER A 247 53.17 31.18 5.56
C SER A 247 51.79 30.51 5.53
N VAL A 248 50.71 31.26 5.77
CA VAL A 248 49.35 30.70 5.77
C VAL A 248 49.04 29.97 4.45
N ARG A 249 49.54 30.50 3.32
CA ARG A 249 49.38 29.87 2.00
C ARG A 249 50.03 28.49 1.94
N GLU A 250 51.22 28.35 2.51
CA GLU A 250 51.99 27.11 2.52
C GLU A 250 51.39 26.09 3.50
N ARG A 251 50.95 26.52 4.69
CA ARG A 251 50.19 25.68 5.63
C ARG A 251 48.93 25.10 5.00
N ILE A 252 48.16 25.90 4.29
CA ILE A 252 46.94 25.45 3.61
C ILE A 252 47.27 24.48 2.46
N ALA A 253 48.34 24.75 1.70
CA ALA A 253 48.77 23.85 0.64
C ALA A 253 49.22 22.48 1.19
N GLU A 254 49.97 22.47 2.29
CA GLU A 254 50.39 21.27 3.01
C GLU A 254 49.19 20.50 3.57
N THR A 255 48.23 21.21 4.16
CA THR A 255 46.96 20.63 4.66
C THR A 255 46.17 19.96 3.54
N LEU A 256 45.98 20.64 2.39
CA LEU A 256 45.26 20.06 1.26
C LEU A 256 46.01 18.88 0.62
N ALA A 257 47.34 18.91 0.61
CA ALA A 257 48.14 17.82 0.08
C ALA A 257 48.04 16.55 0.93
N ASP A 258 47.91 16.69 2.26
CA ASP A 258 47.81 15.57 3.20
C ASP A 258 46.37 15.07 3.37
N ALA A 259 45.42 15.95 3.71
CA ALA A 259 44.04 15.58 3.98
C ALA A 259 43.16 15.45 2.73
N GLY A 260 43.46 16.22 1.68
CA GLY A 260 42.63 16.29 0.47
C GLY A 260 42.40 14.94 -0.20
N PRO A 261 43.43 14.11 -0.46
CA PRO A 261 43.24 12.79 -1.05
C PRO A 261 42.34 11.87 -0.22
N SER A 262 42.47 11.89 1.10
CA SER A 262 41.64 11.07 2.00
C SER A 262 40.16 11.45 1.88
N ILE A 263 39.87 12.76 1.91
CA ILE A 263 38.49 13.30 1.81
C ILE A 263 37.89 13.06 0.43
N SER A 264 38.70 13.15 -0.63
CA SER A 264 38.25 12.79 -1.98
C SER A 264 37.86 11.31 -2.08
N ILE A 265 38.60 10.42 -1.43
CA ILE A 265 38.29 8.98 -1.42
C ILE A 265 37.02 8.69 -0.63
N THR A 266 36.84 9.29 0.56
CA THR A 266 35.62 9.12 1.37
C THR A 266 34.39 9.65 0.63
N SER A 267 34.47 10.86 0.06
CA SER A 267 33.40 11.45 -0.75
C SER A 267 33.06 10.63 -1.99
N LEU A 268 34.06 10.11 -2.72
CA LEU A 268 33.86 9.27 -3.90
C LEU A 268 33.21 7.93 -3.54
N THR A 269 33.67 7.29 -2.46
CA THR A 269 33.11 6.01 -2.01
C THR A 269 31.68 6.16 -1.50
N ASN A 270 31.35 7.27 -0.83
CA ASN A 270 29.97 7.63 -0.48
C ASN A 270 29.12 7.83 -1.74
N LEU A 271 29.60 8.60 -2.71
CA LEU A 271 28.89 8.83 -3.98
C LEU A 271 28.63 7.52 -4.74
N LEU A 272 29.61 6.62 -4.82
CA LEU A 272 29.44 5.32 -5.46
C LEU A 272 28.46 4.43 -4.70
N SER A 273 28.52 4.41 -3.37
CA SER A 273 27.64 3.60 -2.53
C SER A 273 26.18 4.02 -2.68
N PHE A 274 25.88 5.33 -2.61
CA PHE A 274 24.54 5.84 -2.85
C PHE A 274 24.14 5.80 -4.33
N GLY A 275 25.11 5.94 -5.23
CA GLY A 275 24.92 5.81 -6.68
C GLY A 275 24.44 4.41 -7.08
N ILE A 276 24.96 3.35 -6.47
CA ILE A 276 24.43 1.98 -6.65
C ILE A 276 22.97 1.90 -6.19
N GLY A 277 22.62 2.61 -5.12
CA GLY A 277 21.25 2.69 -4.60
C GLY A 277 20.25 3.36 -5.56
N VAL A 278 20.71 4.13 -6.55
CA VAL A 278 19.86 4.73 -7.60
C VAL A 278 19.34 3.66 -8.58
N PHE A 279 19.96 2.48 -8.68
CA PHE A 279 19.44 1.41 -9.53
C PHE A 279 18.33 0.57 -8.87
N THR A 280 17.86 0.97 -7.70
CA THR A 280 16.73 0.30 -7.04
C THR A 280 15.42 0.59 -7.78
N ASN A 281 14.60 -0.45 -7.95
CA ASN A 281 13.28 -0.31 -8.58
C ASN A 281 12.26 0.35 -7.65
N THR A 282 12.53 0.48 -6.35
CA THR A 282 11.58 1.08 -5.39
C THR A 282 11.69 2.61 -5.45
N PRO A 283 10.64 3.34 -5.90
CA PRO A 283 10.72 4.80 -6.12
C PRO A 283 11.11 5.60 -4.88
N ALA A 284 10.67 5.18 -3.70
CA ALA A 284 11.03 5.80 -2.43
C ALA A 284 12.56 5.78 -2.18
N ILE A 285 13.20 4.63 -2.36
CA ILE A 285 14.64 4.44 -2.12
C ILE A 285 15.45 5.11 -3.24
N TYR A 286 14.96 5.02 -4.49
CA TYR A 286 15.54 5.71 -5.63
C TYR A 286 15.68 7.21 -5.35
N THR A 287 14.57 7.84 -4.97
CA THR A 287 14.51 9.28 -4.68
C THR A 287 15.46 9.65 -3.55
N PHE A 288 15.46 8.88 -2.46
CA PHE A 288 16.38 9.06 -1.33
C PHE A 288 17.86 9.01 -1.76
N CYS A 289 18.25 7.99 -2.52
CA CYS A 289 19.63 7.81 -2.98
C CYS A 289 20.06 8.93 -3.94
N VAL A 290 19.17 9.43 -4.80
CA VAL A 290 19.45 10.59 -5.67
C VAL A 290 19.69 11.85 -4.83
N PHE A 291 18.84 12.13 -3.84
CA PHE A 291 19.01 13.28 -2.95
C PHE A 291 20.35 13.26 -2.22
N ILE A 292 20.73 12.12 -1.63
CA ILE A 292 22.01 12.00 -0.94
C ILE A 292 23.18 12.11 -1.93
N SER A 293 23.12 11.45 -3.08
CA SER A 293 24.20 11.51 -4.08
C SER A 293 24.48 12.94 -4.52
N VAL A 294 23.44 13.72 -4.79
CA VAL A 294 23.56 15.14 -5.14
C VAL A 294 24.12 15.93 -3.95
N ALA A 295 23.64 15.68 -2.73
CA ALA A 295 24.12 16.38 -1.56
C ALA A 295 25.59 16.10 -1.24
N VAL A 296 26.06 14.86 -1.37
CA VAL A 296 27.47 14.48 -1.18
C VAL A 296 28.38 15.18 -2.19
N ILE A 297 27.93 15.33 -3.45
CA ILE A 297 28.68 16.11 -4.46
C ILE A 297 28.84 17.57 -4.01
N TYR A 298 27.75 18.20 -3.54
CA TYR A 298 27.80 19.58 -3.05
C TYR A 298 28.62 19.71 -1.77
N ASP A 299 28.50 18.75 -0.86
CA ASP A 299 29.28 18.72 0.38
C ASP A 299 30.78 18.66 0.07
N TYR A 300 31.21 17.74 -0.80
CA TYR A 300 32.60 17.67 -1.26
C TYR A 300 33.09 18.98 -1.90
N ILE A 301 32.29 19.60 -2.77
CA ILE A 301 32.63 20.90 -3.37
C ILE A 301 32.76 21.97 -2.28
N TYR A 302 31.84 22.02 -1.31
CA TYR A 302 31.90 22.98 -0.22
C TYR A 302 33.11 22.74 0.68
N GLN A 303 33.47 21.50 0.99
CA GLN A 303 34.64 21.20 1.80
C GLN A 303 35.95 21.60 1.09
N ILE A 304 36.13 21.20 -0.16
CA ILE A 304 37.38 21.49 -0.89
C ILE A 304 37.54 22.98 -1.18
N PHE A 305 36.49 23.68 -1.59
CA PHE A 305 36.60 25.07 -2.04
C PHE A 305 36.20 26.09 -0.98
N PHE A 306 35.05 25.91 -0.34
CA PHE A 306 34.51 26.91 0.59
C PHE A 306 35.16 26.79 1.97
N PHE A 307 35.26 25.57 2.51
CA PHE A 307 35.85 25.36 3.83
C PHE A 307 37.36 25.66 3.84
N SER A 308 38.09 25.27 2.78
CA SER A 308 39.50 25.67 2.64
C SER A 308 39.68 27.20 2.62
N ALA A 309 38.78 27.94 1.96
CA ALA A 309 38.80 29.40 1.99
C ALA A 309 38.53 29.95 3.40
N VAL A 310 37.56 29.40 4.12
CA VAL A 310 37.29 29.76 5.52
C VAL A 310 38.50 29.47 6.41
N LEU A 311 39.15 28.32 6.22
CA LEU A 311 40.37 27.93 6.93
C LEU A 311 41.52 28.90 6.64
N THR A 312 41.66 29.40 5.40
CA THR A 312 42.68 30.41 5.08
C THR A 312 42.43 31.72 5.83
N LEU A 313 41.18 32.16 5.96
CA LEU A 313 40.81 33.34 6.74
C LEU A 313 41.07 33.12 8.24
N GLY A 314 40.76 31.91 8.72
CA GLY A 314 41.09 31.46 10.09
C GLY A 314 42.60 31.53 10.36
N GLY A 315 43.42 30.96 9.47
CA GLY A 315 44.88 30.98 9.57
C GLY A 315 45.47 32.39 9.46
N GLN A 316 44.92 33.26 8.62
CA GLN A 316 45.33 34.68 8.56
C GLN A 316 44.99 35.42 9.86
N ARG A 317 43.84 35.12 10.48
CA ARG A 317 43.43 35.68 11.77
C ARG A 317 44.31 35.17 12.90
N GLU A 318 44.65 33.89 12.90
CA GLU A 318 45.59 33.27 13.84
C GLU A 318 46.98 33.92 13.74
N ALA A 319 47.49 34.12 12.52
CA ALA A 319 48.76 34.81 12.28
C ALA A 319 48.77 36.25 12.82
N ARG A 320 47.62 36.94 12.82
CA ARG A 320 47.43 38.28 13.41
C ARG A 320 47.11 38.24 14.91
N ARG A 321 47.05 37.06 15.52
CA ARG A 321 46.58 36.82 16.90
C ARG A 321 45.21 37.41 17.20
N GLY A 322 44.28 37.37 16.24
CA GLY A 322 42.89 37.77 16.50
C GLY A 322 42.19 36.76 17.42
N ASN A 323 41.38 37.24 18.35
CA ASN A 323 40.49 36.41 19.18
C ASN A 323 39.56 35.57 18.29
N ALA A 324 39.18 34.36 18.68
CA ALA A 324 38.30 33.48 17.89
C ALA A 324 36.87 34.05 17.70
N TYR A 325 36.29 34.69 18.71
CA TYR A 325 34.89 35.13 18.70
C TYR A 325 34.71 36.60 18.30
N VAL A 326 35.67 37.46 18.65
CA VAL A 326 35.58 38.93 18.39
C VAL A 326 36.63 39.35 17.38
N CYS A 327 36.20 39.89 16.23
CA CYS A 327 37.07 40.21 15.09
C CYS A 327 38.11 41.30 15.39
N CYS A 328 37.81 42.19 16.34
CA CYS A 328 38.62 43.39 16.63
C CYS A 328 39.55 43.25 17.83
N LEU A 329 39.56 42.09 18.51
CA LEU A 329 40.31 41.92 19.75
C LEU A 329 41.54 41.06 19.47
N THR A 330 42.73 41.61 19.71
CA THR A 330 43.98 40.86 19.57
C THR A 330 44.33 40.18 20.89
N VAL A 331 44.67 38.90 20.81
CA VAL A 331 45.19 38.13 21.93
C VAL A 331 46.64 38.55 22.15
N PRO A 332 47.01 39.02 23.35
CA PRO A 332 48.38 39.41 23.64
C PRO A 332 49.34 38.22 23.42
N PRO A 333 50.61 38.48 23.05
CA PRO A 333 51.64 37.44 23.05
C PRO A 333 51.64 36.70 24.38
N PRO A 334 51.82 35.36 24.41
CA PRO A 334 52.13 34.70 25.66
C PRO A 334 53.41 35.34 26.20
N THR A 335 53.30 36.06 27.32
CA THR A 335 54.47 36.59 28.01
C THR A 335 55.26 35.37 28.49
N LYS A 336 56.59 35.35 28.26
CA LYS A 336 57.46 34.23 28.66
C LYS A 336 57.41 33.89 30.16
N ASN A 337 56.70 34.70 30.97
CA ASN A 337 56.50 34.55 32.40
C ASN A 337 55.04 34.27 32.82
N GLU A 338 54.13 33.98 31.88
CA GLU A 338 52.91 33.27 32.26
C GLU A 338 53.33 31.85 32.64
N LYS A 339 53.52 31.64 33.93
CA LYS A 339 53.52 30.30 34.53
C LYS A 339 52.31 29.60 33.91
N GLN A 340 52.55 28.59 33.07
CA GLN A 340 51.55 27.60 32.71
C GLN A 340 50.75 27.38 33.98
N THR A 341 49.48 27.78 34.00
CA THR A 341 48.57 27.53 35.12
C THR A 341 48.67 26.03 35.30
N LYS A 342 49.43 25.61 36.33
CA LYS A 342 49.82 24.20 36.48
C LYS A 342 48.50 23.44 36.40
N PRO A 343 48.32 22.52 35.44
CA PRO A 343 47.02 21.92 35.21
C PRO A 343 46.51 21.40 36.56
N ASN A 344 45.23 21.62 36.86
CA ASN A 344 44.62 21.14 38.09
C ASN A 344 45.08 19.69 38.34
N TRP A 345 45.34 19.31 39.59
CA TRP A 345 45.92 18.00 39.90
C TRP A 345 45.16 16.84 39.22
N PHE A 346 43.83 17.00 39.06
CA PHE A 346 42.97 16.15 38.24
C PHE A 346 43.37 16.08 36.76
N ALA A 347 43.62 17.21 36.10
CA ALA A 347 44.04 17.24 34.69
C ALA A 347 45.43 16.60 34.50
N ARG A 348 46.35 16.75 35.46
CA ARG A 348 47.66 16.08 35.45
C ARG A 348 47.58 14.58 35.74
N ALA A 349 46.69 14.17 36.64
CA ALA A 349 46.43 12.77 36.92
C ALA A 349 45.75 12.11 35.71
N ALA A 350 44.76 12.77 35.12
CA ALA A 350 44.05 12.31 33.94
C ALA A 350 44.99 12.17 32.74
N SER A 351 45.82 13.16 32.42
CA SER A 351 46.76 13.07 31.30
C SER A 351 47.83 11.99 31.49
N ARG A 352 48.33 11.80 32.73
CA ARG A 352 49.26 10.70 33.04
C ARG A 352 48.58 9.34 32.93
N LEU A 353 47.36 9.21 33.43
CA LEU A 353 46.60 7.96 33.32
C LEU A 353 46.29 7.64 31.87
N LEU A 354 45.90 8.64 31.08
CA LEU A 354 45.62 8.50 29.66
C LEU A 354 46.89 8.11 28.88
N ALA A 355 48.04 8.72 29.20
CA ALA A 355 49.33 8.32 28.62
C ALA A 355 49.71 6.87 28.99
N VAL A 356 49.58 6.46 30.25
CA VAL A 356 49.87 5.08 30.68
C VAL A 356 48.92 4.08 30.00
N VAL A 357 47.65 4.42 29.87
CA VAL A 357 46.66 3.58 29.16
C VAL A 357 47.00 3.51 27.68
N LEU A 358 47.39 4.62 27.06
CA LEU A 358 47.76 4.69 25.65
C LEU A 358 49.02 3.85 25.38
N ASP A 359 50.05 4.02 26.20
CA ASP A 359 51.31 3.26 26.07
C ASP A 359 51.05 1.76 26.26
N ALA A 360 50.29 1.36 27.28
CA ALA A 360 49.91 -0.03 27.50
C ALA A 360 49.07 -0.59 26.33
N TRP A 361 48.17 0.22 25.77
CA TRP A 361 47.37 -0.16 24.60
C TRP A 361 48.24 -0.35 23.35
N VAL A 362 49.21 0.56 23.12
CA VAL A 362 50.14 0.48 21.99
C VAL A 362 51.03 -0.76 22.11
N ASP A 363 51.61 -1.00 23.30
CA ASP A 363 52.43 -2.18 23.58
C ASP A 363 51.63 -3.48 23.40
N PHE A 364 50.38 -3.50 23.86
CA PHE A 364 49.47 -4.62 23.63
C PHE A 364 49.17 -4.77 22.14
N SER A 365 48.78 -3.71 21.43
CA SER A 365 48.42 -3.73 20.01
C SER A 365 49.57 -4.15 19.10
N MET A 366 50.83 -3.86 19.48
CA MET A 366 52.01 -4.26 18.72
C MET A 366 52.46 -5.71 18.99
N SER A 367 52.00 -6.32 20.09
CA SER A 367 52.32 -7.70 20.46
C SER A 367 51.83 -8.72 19.42
N LEU A 368 52.54 -9.84 19.27
CA LEU A 368 52.10 -10.96 18.44
C LEU A 368 50.82 -11.62 19.00
N TRP A 369 50.64 -11.62 20.33
CA TRP A 369 49.49 -12.22 20.98
C TRP A 369 48.19 -11.46 20.71
N SER A 370 48.24 -10.13 20.65
CA SER A 370 47.06 -9.32 20.32
C SER A 370 46.59 -9.59 18.90
N LYS A 371 47.48 -9.85 17.94
CA LYS A 371 47.10 -10.24 16.57
C LYS A 371 46.31 -11.54 16.54
N PHE A 372 46.72 -12.55 17.30
CA PHE A 372 45.97 -13.81 17.42
C PHE A 372 44.63 -13.62 18.13
N ILE A 373 44.60 -12.82 19.19
CA ILE A 373 43.38 -12.52 19.94
C ILE A 373 42.39 -11.76 19.06
N VAL A 374 42.81 -10.67 18.41
CA VAL A 374 41.98 -9.87 17.52
C VAL A 374 41.52 -10.69 16.32
N GLY A 375 42.40 -11.52 15.74
CA GLY A 375 42.03 -12.45 14.68
C GLY A 375 40.96 -13.45 15.12
N GLY A 376 41.12 -14.05 16.30
CA GLY A 376 40.13 -14.96 16.88
C GLY A 376 38.78 -14.29 17.18
N VAL A 377 38.81 -13.08 17.74
CA VAL A 377 37.60 -12.27 17.99
C VAL A 377 36.92 -11.89 16.68
N MET A 378 37.67 -11.51 15.65
CA MET A 378 37.11 -11.19 14.33
C MET A 378 36.47 -12.40 13.67
N LEU A 379 37.09 -13.58 13.77
CA LEU A 379 36.51 -14.84 13.27
C LEU A 379 35.22 -15.20 14.02
N ALA A 380 35.20 -15.04 15.35
CA ALA A 380 33.99 -15.25 16.14
C ALA A 380 32.88 -14.25 15.76
N TYR A 381 33.24 -12.97 15.59
CA TYR A 381 32.33 -11.92 15.14
C TYR A 381 31.72 -12.26 13.76
N TRP A 382 32.53 -12.68 12.78
CA TRP A 382 32.02 -13.11 11.48
C TRP A 382 31.12 -14.34 11.57
N ALA A 383 31.44 -15.32 12.43
CA ALA A 383 30.58 -16.47 12.65
C ALA A 383 29.21 -16.07 13.21
N VAL A 384 29.18 -15.15 14.18
CA VAL A 384 27.93 -14.59 14.73
C VAL A 384 27.16 -13.80 13.68
N MET A 385 27.83 -12.98 12.87
CA MET A 385 27.20 -12.21 11.79
C MET A 385 26.57 -13.12 10.73
N ILE A 386 27.29 -14.16 10.28
CA ILE A 386 26.75 -15.14 9.32
C ILE A 386 25.55 -15.87 9.92
N HIS A 387 25.60 -16.21 11.21
CA HIS A 387 24.47 -16.83 11.90
C HIS A 387 23.27 -15.87 11.98
N GLY A 388 23.48 -14.59 12.31
CA GLY A 388 22.45 -13.57 12.37
C GLY A 388 21.79 -13.33 11.01
N VAL A 389 22.57 -13.19 9.94
CA VAL A 389 22.07 -13.01 8.57
C VAL A 389 21.18 -14.17 8.13
N ARG A 390 21.50 -15.42 8.54
CA ARG A 390 20.67 -16.59 8.24
C ARG A 390 19.30 -16.58 8.92
N GLN A 391 19.12 -15.84 10.02
CA GLN A 391 17.87 -15.75 10.75
C GLN A 391 16.98 -14.57 10.33
N ILE A 392 17.48 -13.67 9.45
CA ILE A 392 16.72 -12.51 9.00
C ILE A 392 15.52 -12.98 8.18
N LYS A 393 14.32 -12.73 8.68
CA LYS A 393 13.08 -12.90 7.93
C LYS A 393 12.89 -11.69 7.02
N VAL A 394 12.74 -11.96 5.72
CA VAL A 394 12.50 -10.93 4.71
C VAL A 394 11.02 -10.53 4.76
N GLY A 395 10.74 -9.25 5.00
CA GLY A 395 9.39 -8.71 4.96
C GLY A 395 9.25 -7.40 5.74
N LEU A 396 8.64 -6.40 5.11
CA LEU A 396 8.20 -5.17 5.78
C LEU A 396 6.72 -5.33 6.12
N SER A 397 6.42 -5.54 7.39
CA SER A 397 5.03 -5.55 7.87
C SER A 397 4.51 -4.10 7.92
N SER A 398 3.30 -3.86 7.42
CA SER A 398 2.68 -2.52 7.43
C SER A 398 2.61 -1.90 8.83
N GLU A 399 2.51 -2.72 9.88
CA GLU A 399 2.52 -2.30 11.29
C GLU A 399 3.76 -1.49 11.67
N LYS A 400 4.91 -1.75 11.04
CA LYS A 400 6.18 -1.05 11.36
C LYS A 400 6.29 0.35 10.74
N LEU A 401 5.35 0.70 9.85
CA LEU A 401 5.32 2.02 9.23
C LEU A 401 4.65 3.05 10.14
N PHE A 402 3.68 2.62 10.96
CA PHE A 402 2.95 3.51 11.85
C PHE A 402 3.72 3.74 13.16
N LEU A 403 3.50 4.92 13.76
CA LEU A 403 3.96 5.19 15.12
C LEU A 403 3.25 4.25 16.12
N ASP A 404 3.94 3.86 17.19
CA ASP A 404 3.41 2.91 18.19
C ASP A 404 2.11 3.41 18.88
N ASP A 405 1.93 4.74 18.95
CA ASP A 405 0.76 5.39 19.54
C ASP A 405 -0.34 5.74 18.50
N SER A 406 -0.15 5.42 17.21
CA SER A 406 -1.14 5.77 16.18
C SER A 406 -2.44 4.96 16.38
N PRO A 407 -3.61 5.61 16.39
CA PRO A 407 -4.88 4.91 16.58
C PRO A 407 -5.25 4.02 15.38
N LEU A 408 -4.61 4.20 14.22
CA LEU A 408 -4.77 3.30 13.07
C LEU A 408 -4.07 1.94 13.28
N LEU A 409 -3.11 1.85 14.22
CA LEU A 409 -2.30 0.65 14.39
C LEU A 409 -3.12 -0.57 14.81
N GLU A 410 -4.14 -0.39 15.65
CA GLU A 410 -5.03 -1.50 16.06
C GLU A 410 -5.79 -2.06 14.85
N LEU A 411 -6.23 -1.20 13.95
CA LEU A 411 -6.91 -1.61 12.73
C LEU A 411 -5.96 -2.26 11.72
N VAL A 412 -4.75 -1.73 11.56
CA VAL A 412 -3.73 -2.36 10.71
C VAL A 412 -3.43 -3.76 11.21
N ARG A 413 -3.35 -3.98 12.53
CA ARG A 413 -3.22 -5.31 13.14
C ARG A 413 -4.42 -6.21 12.86
N ILE A 414 -5.65 -5.68 12.91
CA ILE A 414 -6.87 -6.44 12.53
C ILE A 414 -6.81 -6.84 11.06
N GLN A 415 -6.43 -5.93 10.18
CA GLN A 415 -6.29 -6.21 8.75
C GLN A 415 -5.23 -7.28 8.48
N THR A 416 -4.02 -7.14 9.03
CA THR A 416 -2.90 -8.07 8.81
C THR A 416 -3.11 -9.43 9.48
N ASN A 417 -3.66 -9.46 10.69
CA ASN A 417 -3.75 -10.70 11.47
C ASN A 417 -5.05 -11.46 11.32
N ILE A 418 -6.13 -10.80 10.92
CA ILE A 418 -7.46 -11.42 10.77
C ILE A 418 -7.86 -11.39 9.29
N ILE A 419 -8.13 -10.21 8.75
CA ILE A 419 -8.75 -10.06 7.41
C ILE A 419 -7.88 -10.71 6.31
N PHE A 420 -6.60 -10.35 6.21
CA PHE A 420 -5.71 -10.89 5.18
C PHE A 420 -5.34 -12.36 5.40
N LYS A 421 -5.45 -12.89 6.62
CA LYS A 421 -5.21 -14.33 6.89
C LYS A 421 -6.41 -15.20 6.53
N GLU A 422 -7.63 -14.71 6.74
CA GLU A 422 -8.86 -15.43 6.38
C GLU A 422 -9.12 -15.42 4.87
N GLY A 423 -8.58 -14.43 4.16
CA GLY A 423 -8.51 -14.41 2.69
C GLY A 423 -8.96 -13.08 2.11
N GLY A 424 -8.27 -12.62 1.07
CA GLY A 424 -8.64 -11.44 0.30
C GLY A 424 -9.33 -11.80 -1.00
N GLN A 425 -10.26 -10.95 -1.46
CA GLN A 425 -10.83 -11.06 -2.79
C GLN A 425 -9.81 -10.62 -3.85
N VAL A 426 -9.68 -11.40 -4.92
CA VAL A 426 -8.88 -11.04 -6.10
C VAL A 426 -9.82 -10.78 -7.26
N ALA A 427 -9.71 -9.59 -7.87
CA ALA A 427 -10.39 -9.28 -9.11
C ALA A 427 -9.52 -9.71 -10.29
N VAL A 428 -10.06 -10.57 -11.16
CA VAL A 428 -9.37 -11.05 -12.37
C VAL A 428 -10.02 -10.42 -13.58
N PHE A 429 -9.23 -9.62 -14.31
CA PHE A 429 -9.66 -8.97 -15.54
C PHE A 429 -9.12 -9.73 -16.75
N VAL A 430 -9.98 -9.95 -17.75
CA VAL A 430 -9.60 -10.58 -19.02
C VAL A 430 -9.54 -9.48 -20.08
N ASN A 431 -8.33 -9.06 -20.47
CA ASN A 431 -8.14 -7.90 -21.34
C ASN A 431 -8.60 -8.14 -22.79
N ASN A 432 -8.40 -9.35 -23.30
CA ASN A 432 -8.79 -9.73 -24.66
C ASN A 432 -9.58 -11.05 -24.64
N PRO A 433 -10.87 -11.02 -24.29
CA PRO A 433 -11.71 -12.20 -24.41
C PRO A 433 -11.88 -12.53 -25.90
N SER A 434 -11.62 -13.79 -26.29
CA SER A 434 -12.01 -14.29 -27.61
C SER A 434 -13.52 -14.10 -27.83
N ASP A 435 -13.94 -14.13 -29.09
CA ASP A 435 -15.37 -13.99 -29.44
C ASP A 435 -16.23 -15.01 -28.65
N MET A 436 -17.08 -14.50 -27.75
CA MET A 436 -17.93 -15.31 -26.88
C MET A 436 -19.14 -15.91 -27.62
N HIS A 437 -19.39 -15.50 -28.87
CA HIS A 437 -20.37 -16.14 -29.74
C HIS A 437 -19.91 -17.52 -30.23
N LEU A 438 -18.59 -17.78 -30.23
CA LEU A 438 -18.07 -19.07 -30.62
C LEU A 438 -18.32 -20.11 -29.51
N PRO A 439 -18.79 -21.32 -29.86
CA PRO A 439 -19.17 -22.35 -28.87
C PRO A 439 -17.98 -22.89 -28.07
N GLU A 440 -16.74 -22.66 -28.51
CA GLU A 440 -15.52 -23.14 -27.84
C GLU A 440 -15.00 -22.18 -26.76
N THR A 441 -15.33 -20.89 -26.85
CA THR A 441 -14.79 -19.83 -25.97
C THR A 441 -15.31 -19.95 -24.54
N VAL A 442 -16.61 -20.20 -24.36
CA VAL A 442 -17.22 -20.32 -23.02
C VAL A 442 -16.61 -21.50 -22.22
N PRO A 443 -16.48 -22.72 -22.79
CA PRO A 443 -15.77 -23.82 -22.13
C PRO A 443 -14.31 -23.49 -21.76
N GLU A 444 -13.61 -22.71 -22.58
CA GLU A 444 -12.24 -22.29 -22.30
C GLU A 444 -12.16 -21.36 -21.08
N ILE A 445 -13.02 -20.34 -21.01
CA ILE A 445 -13.13 -19.44 -19.86
C ILE A 445 -13.47 -20.23 -18.59
N MET A 446 -14.40 -21.18 -18.67
CA MET A 446 -14.78 -22.04 -17.55
C MET A 446 -13.62 -22.95 -17.11
N ARG A 447 -12.75 -23.38 -18.03
CA ARG A 447 -11.53 -24.14 -17.69
C ARG A 447 -10.52 -23.28 -16.95
N ILE A 448 -10.34 -22.01 -17.36
CA ILE A 448 -9.48 -21.04 -16.66
C ILE A 448 -10.01 -20.81 -15.25
N LEU A 449 -11.32 -20.56 -15.11
CA LEU A 449 -11.99 -20.39 -13.82
C LEU A 449 -11.73 -21.57 -12.89
N ARG A 450 -11.90 -22.80 -13.39
CA ARG A 450 -11.66 -24.02 -12.62
C ARG A 450 -10.21 -24.17 -12.16
N ARG A 451 -9.24 -23.64 -12.90
CA ARG A 451 -7.83 -23.62 -12.47
C ARG A 451 -7.62 -22.69 -11.29
N PHE A 452 -8.27 -21.53 -11.27
CA PHE A 452 -8.25 -20.64 -10.10
C PHE A 452 -8.91 -21.30 -8.88
N GLU A 453 -10.04 -21.96 -9.06
CA GLU A 453 -10.79 -22.64 -7.99
C GLU A 453 -10.08 -23.87 -7.41
N THR A 454 -9.15 -24.48 -8.15
CA THR A 454 -8.41 -25.67 -7.71
C THR A 454 -6.98 -25.34 -7.27
N THR A 455 -6.58 -24.07 -7.31
CA THR A 455 -5.25 -23.64 -6.88
C THR A 455 -5.13 -23.76 -5.35
N ASN A 456 -3.94 -24.15 -4.87
CA ASN A 456 -3.67 -24.22 -3.44
C ASN A 456 -3.92 -22.88 -2.74
N ASN A 457 -4.57 -22.90 -1.58
CA ASN A 457 -5.02 -21.74 -0.81
C ASN A 457 -6.18 -20.93 -1.43
N SER A 458 -6.86 -21.47 -2.45
CA SER A 458 -8.17 -20.94 -2.86
C SER A 458 -9.29 -21.52 -2.00
N VAL A 459 -10.34 -20.73 -1.76
CA VAL A 459 -11.56 -21.17 -1.07
C VAL A 459 -12.43 -22.07 -1.98
N GLY A 460 -12.12 -22.10 -3.28
CA GLY A 460 -12.78 -22.92 -4.30
C GLY A 460 -13.98 -22.25 -4.96
N ALA A 461 -14.81 -23.04 -5.64
CA ALA A 461 -15.98 -22.55 -6.40
C ALA A 461 -17.03 -21.84 -5.53
N ALA A 462 -16.96 -21.98 -4.20
CA ALA A 462 -17.87 -21.31 -3.29
C ALA A 462 -17.62 -19.80 -3.17
N SER A 463 -16.39 -19.34 -3.43
CA SER A 463 -16.00 -17.93 -3.39
C SER A 463 -15.98 -17.27 -4.78
N THR A 464 -16.28 -18.02 -5.84
CA THR A 464 -16.22 -17.52 -7.21
C THR A 464 -17.44 -16.69 -7.54
N HIS A 465 -17.23 -15.43 -7.90
CA HIS A 465 -18.26 -14.53 -8.42
C HIS A 465 -17.93 -14.17 -9.87
N MET A 466 -18.78 -14.62 -10.79
CA MET A 466 -18.66 -14.33 -12.23
C MET A 466 -20.05 -14.09 -12.81
N TRP A 467 -20.19 -13.01 -13.58
CA TRP A 467 -21.46 -12.62 -14.22
C TRP A 467 -21.98 -13.66 -15.22
N LEU A 468 -21.09 -14.46 -15.81
CA LEU A 468 -21.43 -15.48 -16.80
C LEU A 468 -22.21 -16.66 -16.18
N LEU A 469 -21.94 -17.00 -14.92
CA LEU A 469 -22.60 -18.11 -14.22
C LEU A 469 -24.13 -17.96 -14.12
N PRO A 470 -24.68 -16.81 -13.66
CA PRO A 470 -26.13 -16.59 -13.69
C PRO A 470 -26.67 -16.29 -15.10
N TYR A 471 -25.83 -15.82 -16.03
CA TYR A 471 -26.25 -15.49 -17.40
C TYR A 471 -26.54 -16.71 -18.27
N LEU A 472 -25.73 -17.78 -18.16
CA LEU A 472 -25.88 -18.98 -19.00
C LEU A 472 -27.25 -19.68 -18.84
N PRO A 473 -27.77 -19.92 -17.62
CA PRO A 473 -29.11 -20.47 -17.43
C PRO A 473 -30.19 -19.56 -18.02
N TYR A 474 -30.07 -18.24 -17.86
CA TYR A 474 -31.03 -17.26 -18.38
C TYR A 474 -31.13 -17.33 -19.91
N VAL A 475 -30.01 -17.44 -20.62
CA VAL A 475 -30.00 -17.62 -22.08
C VAL A 475 -30.57 -18.97 -22.48
N GLY A 476 -30.18 -20.04 -21.78
CA GLY A 476 -30.67 -21.40 -22.02
C GLY A 476 -32.19 -21.52 -21.91
N GLU A 477 -32.78 -20.97 -20.84
CA GLU A 477 -34.24 -20.95 -20.64
C GLU A 477 -34.98 -20.16 -21.72
N LYS A 478 -34.41 -19.01 -22.14
CA LYS A 478 -35.00 -18.19 -23.19
C LYS A 478 -34.98 -18.91 -24.54
N LEU A 479 -33.87 -19.57 -24.90
CA LEU A 479 -33.79 -20.40 -26.10
C LEU A 479 -34.78 -21.57 -26.05
N LEU A 480 -34.85 -22.30 -24.93
CA LEU A 480 -35.76 -23.42 -24.71
C LEU A 480 -37.24 -23.02 -24.77
N SER A 481 -37.58 -21.78 -24.42
CA SER A 481 -38.96 -21.27 -24.55
C SER A 481 -39.33 -20.88 -25.99
N ILE A 482 -38.37 -20.38 -26.78
CA ILE A 482 -38.61 -19.88 -28.15
C ILE A 482 -38.71 -21.03 -29.16
N VAL A 483 -37.91 -22.09 -29.00
CA VAL A 483 -37.88 -23.23 -29.93
C VAL A 483 -39.24 -23.95 -30.06
N PRO A 484 -39.92 -24.37 -28.98
CA PRO A 484 -41.21 -25.05 -29.09
C PRO A 484 -42.30 -24.11 -29.60
N VAL A 485 -42.32 -22.84 -29.18
CA VAL A 485 -43.31 -21.85 -29.65
C VAL A 485 -43.16 -21.60 -31.15
N THR A 486 -41.94 -21.45 -31.65
CA THR A 486 -41.70 -21.29 -33.09
C THR A 486 -42.08 -22.55 -33.88
N GLN A 487 -41.75 -23.75 -33.40
CA GLN A 487 -42.17 -25.00 -34.04
C GLN A 487 -43.69 -25.17 -34.05
N GLN A 488 -44.37 -24.84 -32.95
CA GLN A 488 -45.82 -24.96 -32.84
C GLN A 488 -46.53 -23.96 -33.75
N THR A 489 -46.04 -22.71 -33.82
CA THR A 489 -46.58 -21.67 -34.71
C THR A 489 -46.40 -22.03 -36.18
N VAL A 490 -45.22 -22.56 -36.55
CA VAL A 490 -44.93 -23.03 -37.92
C VAL A 490 -45.80 -24.23 -38.30
N PHE A 491 -46.01 -25.18 -37.37
CA PHE A 491 -46.90 -26.32 -37.59
C PHE A 491 -48.35 -25.87 -37.85
N PHE A 492 -48.89 -24.97 -37.04
CA PHE A 492 -50.24 -24.44 -37.25
C PHE A 492 -50.36 -23.62 -38.55
N ALA A 493 -49.34 -22.84 -38.91
CA ALA A 493 -49.30 -22.10 -40.18
C ALA A 493 -49.30 -23.05 -41.40
N LEU A 494 -48.54 -24.15 -41.34
CA LEU A 494 -48.51 -25.19 -42.37
C LEU A 494 -49.86 -25.88 -42.53
N VAL A 495 -50.51 -26.26 -41.42
CA VAL A 495 -51.84 -26.89 -41.42
C VAL A 495 -52.89 -25.95 -42.03
N CYS A 496 -52.90 -24.67 -41.63
CA CYS A 496 -53.81 -23.68 -42.20
C CYS A 496 -53.59 -23.48 -43.70
N MET A 497 -52.35 -23.38 -44.16
CA MET A 497 -52.01 -23.26 -45.59
C MET A 497 -52.42 -24.50 -46.38
N LEU A 498 -52.22 -25.71 -45.85
CA LEU A 498 -52.65 -26.97 -46.46
C LEU A 498 -54.18 -27.01 -46.62
N ILE A 499 -54.91 -26.62 -45.58
CA ILE A 499 -56.38 -26.55 -45.62
C ILE A 499 -56.85 -25.58 -46.71
N VAL A 500 -56.26 -24.37 -46.78
CA VAL A 500 -56.59 -23.37 -47.82
C VAL A 500 -56.29 -23.91 -49.22
N LEU A 501 -55.13 -24.54 -49.42
CA LEU A 501 -54.76 -25.10 -50.72
C LEU A 501 -55.71 -26.23 -51.15
N THR A 502 -56.13 -27.10 -50.22
CA THR A 502 -57.09 -28.18 -50.53
C THR A 502 -58.51 -27.69 -50.82
N LEU A 503 -58.92 -26.55 -50.26
CA LEU A 503 -60.25 -25.97 -50.48
C LEU A 503 -60.36 -25.20 -51.80
N PHE A 504 -59.27 -24.59 -52.28
CA PHE A 504 -59.30 -23.63 -53.39
C PHE A 504 -58.57 -24.08 -54.67
N THR A 505 -57.82 -25.19 -54.66
CA THR A 505 -57.11 -25.67 -55.86
C THR A 505 -57.51 -27.10 -56.26
N PRO A 506 -57.97 -27.33 -57.51
CA PRO A 506 -58.49 -28.63 -57.95
C PRO A 506 -57.44 -29.62 -58.47
N SER A 507 -56.16 -29.24 -58.58
CA SER A 507 -55.10 -30.09 -59.17
C SER A 507 -54.13 -30.65 -58.11
N PRO A 508 -54.02 -31.99 -57.96
CA PRO A 508 -53.21 -32.62 -56.90
C PRO A 508 -51.70 -32.39 -57.06
N VAL A 509 -51.22 -32.15 -58.29
CA VAL A 509 -49.80 -31.86 -58.57
C VAL A 509 -49.35 -30.52 -57.97
N THR A 510 -50.24 -29.52 -57.97
CA THR A 510 -49.92 -28.18 -57.44
C THR A 510 -49.86 -28.18 -55.91
N ILE A 511 -50.71 -28.98 -55.26
CA ILE A 511 -50.68 -29.16 -53.79
C ILE A 511 -49.36 -29.80 -53.35
N LEU A 512 -48.88 -30.79 -54.11
CA LEU A 512 -47.63 -31.51 -53.79
C LEU A 512 -46.39 -30.63 -54.00
N THR A 513 -46.34 -29.86 -55.09
CA THR A 513 -45.22 -28.94 -55.35
C THR A 513 -45.20 -27.78 -54.37
N SER A 514 -46.35 -27.18 -54.03
CA SER A 514 -46.43 -26.12 -53.02
C SER A 514 -46.04 -26.62 -51.63
N SER A 515 -46.47 -27.82 -51.23
CA SER A 515 -46.11 -28.40 -49.93
C SER A 515 -44.60 -28.68 -49.82
N CYS A 516 -43.97 -29.19 -50.89
CA CYS A 516 -42.52 -29.40 -50.94
C CYS A 516 -41.74 -28.07 -50.87
N SER A 517 -42.22 -27.00 -51.50
CA SER A 517 -41.59 -25.67 -51.46
C SER A 517 -41.61 -25.03 -50.06
N VAL A 518 -42.65 -25.29 -49.26
CA VAL A 518 -42.70 -24.77 -47.88
C VAL A 518 -41.82 -25.60 -46.94
N LEU A 519 -41.73 -26.91 -47.16
CA LEU A 519 -40.80 -27.79 -46.45
C LEU A 519 -39.33 -27.42 -46.70
N SER A 520 -38.97 -27.02 -47.92
CA SER A 520 -37.60 -26.59 -48.24
C SER A 520 -37.22 -25.26 -47.58
N ILE A 521 -38.15 -24.29 -47.45
CA ILE A 521 -37.92 -23.04 -46.71
C ILE A 521 -37.66 -23.34 -45.21
N ASN A 522 -38.38 -24.30 -44.61
CA ASN A 522 -38.16 -24.72 -43.23
C ASN A 522 -36.80 -25.40 -43.01
N LEU A 523 -36.35 -26.25 -43.95
CA LEU A 523 -35.03 -26.88 -43.88
C LEU A 523 -33.89 -25.85 -43.96
N VAL A 524 -34.07 -24.77 -44.74
CA VAL A 524 -33.10 -23.66 -44.83
C VAL A 524 -33.04 -22.88 -43.51
N PHE A 525 -34.18 -22.57 -42.89
CA PHE A 525 -34.23 -21.92 -41.58
C PHE A 525 -33.64 -22.78 -40.45
N ASP A 526 -33.83 -24.09 -40.48
CA ASP A 526 -33.25 -25.02 -39.50
C ASP A 526 -31.73 -25.16 -39.68
N PHE A 527 -31.23 -25.03 -40.92
CA PHE A 527 -29.80 -25.04 -41.23
C PHE A 527 -29.09 -23.74 -40.82
N GLU A 528 -29.74 -22.57 -40.93
CA GLU A 528 -29.22 -21.30 -40.37
C GLU A 528 -29.25 -21.28 -38.84
N ARG A 529 -30.24 -21.90 -38.18
CA ARG A 529 -30.31 -21.98 -36.70
C ARG A 529 -29.16 -22.76 -36.07
N ARG A 530 -28.58 -23.76 -36.73
CA ARG A 530 -27.43 -24.52 -36.19
C ARG A 530 -26.11 -23.75 -36.25
N LYS A 531 -26.09 -22.58 -36.89
CA LYS A 531 -24.92 -21.69 -36.97
C LYS A 531 -24.95 -20.54 -35.95
N CYS A 532 -26.06 -20.29 -35.26
CA CYS A 532 -26.23 -19.21 -34.28
C CYS A 532 -26.09 -19.70 -32.84
#